data_AF-A0A9D8NYX6-F1
#
_entry.id   AF-A0A9D8NYX6-F1
#
_cell.length_a   1.000
_cell.length_b   1.000
_cell.length_c   1.000
_cell.angle_alpha   90.00
_cell.angle_beta   90.00
_cell.angle_gamma   90.00
#
_symmetry.space_group_name_H-M   'P 1'
#
loop_
_entity.id
_entity.type
_entity.pdbx_description
1 polymer ?
#
loop_
_entity_poly.entity_id
_entity_poly.type
_entity_poly.pdbx_seq_one_letter_code
_entity_poly.pdbx_strand_id
1 'polypeptide(L)'
;MLFTLPRPLHGLALPALLLAACADYSGAGDSLDRADAARELVRAEAVRDFTCPGIQANPAVRRVREKDWEDGLFSEYLVQVHGCGQQANYRVTCREGGLCSIAE
;
A
#
# COMPACT_ATOMS: atom_id res chain seq x y z
N MET A 1 -21.05 -25.62 -51.04
CA MET A 1 -19.88 -26.02 -51.86
C MET A 1 -18.98 -24.80 -52.04
N LEU A 2 -17.68 -24.98 -51.74
CA LEU A 2 -16.46 -24.26 -52.19
C LEU A 2 -16.43 -22.72 -52.18
N PHE A 3 -15.64 -22.09 -51.29
CA PHE A 3 -14.22 -21.66 -51.44
C PHE A 3 -14.02 -20.42 -52.32
N THR A 4 -13.58 -19.29 -51.74
CA THR A 4 -12.24 -18.67 -51.92
C THR A 4 -12.21 -17.17 -51.55
N LEU A 5 -11.14 -16.77 -50.84
CA LEU A 5 -10.68 -15.40 -50.51
C LEU A 5 -10.17 -14.65 -51.76
N PRO A 6 -10.02 -13.31 -51.69
CA PRO A 6 -8.68 -12.77 -51.43
C PRO A 6 -8.63 -11.53 -50.49
N ARG A 7 -7.66 -11.54 -49.57
CA ARG A 7 -6.91 -10.36 -49.08
C ARG A 7 -5.91 -9.96 -50.19
N PRO A 8 -5.38 -8.70 -50.31
CA PRO A 8 -4.71 -8.02 -49.19
C PRO A 8 -4.52 -6.46 -49.22
N LEU A 9 -4.13 -5.94 -48.04
CA LEU A 9 -3.09 -4.94 -47.70
C LEU A 9 -3.12 -3.48 -48.21
N HIS A 10 -2.50 -2.64 -47.36
CA HIS A 10 -2.18 -1.19 -47.43
C HIS A 10 -3.31 -0.30 -46.90
N GLY A 11 -3.20 0.37 -45.76
CA GLY A 11 -2.03 0.83 -45.03
C GLY A 11 -2.23 2.31 -44.77
N LEU A 12 -2.38 2.71 -43.52
CA LEU A 12 -2.11 4.06 -43.02
C LEU A 12 -2.07 3.99 -41.49
N ALA A 13 -0.85 3.81 -41.00
CA ALA A 13 -0.47 4.18 -39.66
C ALA A 13 -0.42 5.71 -39.58
N LEU A 14 -0.99 6.31 -38.54
CA LEU A 14 -0.22 7.13 -37.59
C LEU A 14 -1.09 7.51 -36.38
N PRO A 15 -0.50 7.56 -35.17
CA PRO A 15 -1.18 7.69 -33.90
C PRO A 15 -1.18 9.15 -33.41
N ALA A 16 -2.25 9.59 -32.74
CA ALA A 16 -2.22 10.80 -31.94
C ALA A 16 -2.49 10.43 -30.48
N LEU A 17 -1.40 10.15 -29.78
CA LEU A 17 -1.32 10.14 -28.33
C LEU A 17 -1.78 11.50 -27.79
N LEU A 18 -2.95 11.54 -27.16
CA LEU A 18 -3.30 12.57 -26.19
C LEU A 18 -3.19 11.93 -24.81
N LEU A 19 -1.95 11.86 -24.32
CA LEU A 19 -1.63 11.67 -22.91
C LEU A 19 -2.19 12.87 -22.16
N ALA A 20 -3.41 12.73 -21.64
CA ALA A 20 -3.89 13.60 -20.59
C ALA A 20 -2.93 13.43 -19.41
N ALA A 21 -2.21 14.51 -19.09
CA ALA A 21 -1.37 14.61 -17.92
C ALA A 21 -2.24 14.34 -16.68
N CYS A 22 -2.09 13.16 -16.08
CA CYS A 22 -2.40 12.98 -14.68
C CYS A 22 -1.43 13.91 -13.94
N ALA A 23 -1.94 15.05 -13.48
CA ALA A 23 -1.23 15.86 -12.53
C ALA A 23 -1.00 14.98 -11.29
N ASP A 24 0.22 14.46 -11.16
CA ASP A 24 0.73 13.80 -9.97
C ASP A 24 0.74 14.84 -8.84
N TYR A 25 -0.40 14.96 -8.17
CA TYR A 25 -0.53 15.67 -6.91
C TYR A 25 0.10 14.80 -5.81
N SER A 26 1.43 14.67 -5.85
CA SER A 26 2.25 14.02 -4.83
C SER A 26 2.38 14.96 -3.62
N GLY A 27 1.34 15.02 -2.80
CA GLY A 27 1.38 15.81 -1.56
C GLY A 27 0.43 15.33 -0.45
N ALA A 28 -0.57 14.53 -0.79
CA ALA A 28 -1.53 13.98 0.18
C ALA A 28 -1.54 12.44 0.26
N GLY A 29 -0.85 11.74 -0.66
CA GLY A 29 -0.80 10.27 -0.72
C GLY A 29 0.04 9.64 0.39
N ASP A 30 1.17 10.26 0.75
CA ASP A 30 2.18 9.65 1.63
C ASP A 30 1.67 9.25 3.03
N SER A 31 0.63 9.91 3.55
CA SER A 31 0.09 9.58 4.87
C SER A 31 -0.90 8.42 4.84
N LEU A 32 -1.69 8.31 3.77
CA LEU A 32 -2.64 7.21 3.56
C LEU A 32 -1.88 5.95 3.18
N ASP A 33 -0.90 6.07 2.28
CA ASP A 33 -0.04 4.97 1.84
C ASP A 33 0.72 4.33 3.01
N ARG A 34 1.22 5.15 3.96
CA ARG A 34 1.89 4.65 5.17
C ARG A 34 0.95 3.96 6.16
N ALA A 35 -0.30 4.40 6.26
CA ALA A 35 -1.29 3.77 7.14
C ALA A 35 -1.66 2.37 6.65
N ASP A 36 -1.87 2.21 5.35
CA ASP A 36 -2.12 0.90 4.74
C ASP A 36 -0.89 0.00 4.80
N ALA A 37 0.33 0.54 4.57
CA ALA A 37 1.57 -0.22 4.74
C ALA A 37 1.75 -0.73 6.18
N ALA A 38 1.47 0.11 7.19
CA ALA A 38 1.50 -0.28 8.59
C ALA A 38 0.48 -1.39 8.91
N ARG A 39 -0.74 -1.30 8.33
CA ARG A 39 -1.77 -2.32 8.52
C ARG A 39 -1.37 -3.67 7.93
N GLU A 40 -0.87 -3.70 6.70
CA GLU A 40 -0.49 -4.95 6.04
C GLU A 40 0.74 -5.58 6.72
N LEU A 41 1.72 -4.78 7.14
CA LEU A 41 2.87 -5.26 7.92
C LEU A 41 2.42 -5.96 9.21
N VAL A 42 1.55 -5.31 9.97
CA VAL A 42 1.02 -5.86 11.23
C VAL A 42 0.16 -7.08 10.99
N ARG A 43 -0.66 -7.09 9.94
CA ARG A 43 -1.46 -8.28 9.59
C ARG A 43 -0.54 -9.47 9.31
N ALA A 44 0.50 -9.28 8.50
CA ALA A 44 1.43 -10.35 8.16
C ALA A 44 2.16 -10.88 9.41
N GLU A 45 2.60 -9.99 10.30
CA GLU A 45 3.27 -10.41 11.53
C GLU A 45 2.31 -11.12 12.49
N ALA A 46 1.12 -10.58 12.71
CA ALA A 46 0.13 -11.18 13.59
C ALA A 46 -0.35 -12.56 13.10
N VAL A 47 -0.44 -12.79 11.78
CA VAL A 47 -0.70 -14.13 11.22
C VAL A 47 0.39 -15.12 11.64
N ARG A 48 1.65 -14.68 11.70
CA ARG A 48 2.80 -15.50 12.14
C ARG A 48 2.78 -15.70 13.66
N ASP A 49 2.63 -14.63 14.43
CA ASP A 49 2.64 -14.65 15.90
C ASP A 49 1.53 -15.55 16.45
N PHE A 50 0.32 -15.46 15.89
CA PHE A 50 -0.83 -16.23 16.34
C PHE A 50 -1.03 -17.54 15.58
N THR A 51 -0.20 -17.82 14.56
CA THR A 51 -0.36 -18.96 13.65
C THR A 51 -1.81 -19.06 13.12
N CYS A 52 -2.41 -17.91 12.83
CA CYS A 52 -3.82 -17.78 12.48
C CYS A 52 -3.98 -17.04 11.15
N PRO A 53 -4.34 -17.74 10.05
CA PRO A 53 -4.58 -17.09 8.77
C PRO A 53 -5.84 -16.21 8.75
N GLY A 54 -6.74 -16.40 9.72
CA GLY A 54 -7.97 -15.61 9.90
C GLY A 54 -7.78 -14.29 10.66
N ILE A 55 -6.54 -13.92 11.00
CA ILE A 55 -6.25 -12.62 11.60
C ILE A 55 -6.60 -11.50 10.62
N GLN A 56 -7.32 -10.51 11.14
CA GLN A 56 -7.61 -9.25 10.47
C GLN A 56 -6.96 -8.10 11.23
N ALA A 57 -6.49 -7.11 10.48
CA ALA A 57 -5.95 -5.87 11.04
C ALA A 57 -6.96 -4.74 10.83
N ASN A 58 -7.26 -4.01 11.90
CA ASN A 58 -8.09 -2.82 11.86
C ASN A 58 -7.36 -1.67 11.14
N PRO A 59 -8.08 -0.63 10.70
CA PRO A 59 -7.46 0.57 10.16
C PRO A 59 -6.40 1.13 11.11
N ALA A 60 -5.24 1.47 10.56
CA ALA A 60 -4.13 2.02 11.35
C ALA A 60 -4.51 3.40 11.91
N VAL A 61 -4.41 3.57 13.22
CA VAL A 61 -4.67 4.84 13.90
C VAL A 61 -3.34 5.54 14.12
N ARG A 62 -3.15 6.68 13.46
CA ARG A 62 -1.97 7.51 13.64
C ARG A 62 -1.96 8.13 15.05
N ARG A 63 -0.90 7.91 15.82
CA ARG A 63 -0.78 8.39 17.21
C ARG A 63 0.16 9.57 17.36
N VAL A 64 1.30 9.57 16.67
CA VAL A 64 2.35 10.56 16.89
C VAL A 64 2.94 11.01 15.55
N ARG A 65 3.12 12.33 15.42
CA ARG A 65 3.96 12.98 14.42
C ARG A 65 5.00 13.77 15.20
N GLU A 66 6.26 13.66 14.79
CA GLU A 66 7.46 14.35 15.30
C GLU A 66 8.15 13.75 16.53
N LYS A 67 9.37 13.25 16.30
CA LYS A 67 10.50 13.45 17.22
C LYS A 67 11.63 14.12 16.43
N ASP A 68 12.34 15.01 17.13
CA ASP A 68 13.22 16.07 16.64
C ASP A 68 14.51 15.66 15.89
N TRP A 69 14.87 16.59 14.98
CA TRP A 69 16.15 16.99 14.35
C TRP A 69 17.33 16.02 14.10
N GLU A 70 17.50 14.90 14.79
CA GLU A 70 18.65 13.98 14.56
C GLU A 70 18.30 12.71 13.77
N ASP A 71 17.08 12.18 13.90
CA ASP A 71 16.67 10.89 13.31
C ASP A 71 15.73 11.00 12.10
N GLY A 72 15.36 12.22 11.70
CA GLY A 72 14.41 12.50 10.63
C GLY A 72 12.94 12.30 11.02
N LEU A 73 12.03 12.74 10.16
CA LEU A 73 10.60 12.67 10.43
C LEU A 73 10.09 11.22 10.36
N PHE A 74 9.39 10.79 11.40
CA PHE A 74 8.63 9.54 11.39
C PHE A 74 7.17 9.75 11.82
N SER A 75 6.34 8.77 11.49
CA SER A 75 4.95 8.67 11.92
C SER A 75 4.74 7.37 12.66
N GLU A 76 4.12 7.44 13.82
CA GLU A 76 3.73 6.26 14.59
C GLU A 76 2.25 5.93 14.36
N TYR A 77 1.99 4.65 14.12
CA TYR A 77 0.66 4.07 13.94
C TYR A 77 0.42 2.99 14.98
N LEU A 78 -0.80 2.92 15.52
CA LEU A 78 -1.28 1.75 16.22
C LEU A 78 -2.22 0.97 15.34
N VAL A 79 -2.00 -0.33 15.28
CA VAL A 79 -2.83 -1.27 14.53
C VAL A 79 -3.32 -2.34 15.50
N GLN A 80 -4.63 -2.44 15.66
CA GLN A 80 -5.24 -3.53 16.39
C GLN A 80 -5.48 -4.70 15.44
N VAL A 81 -5.16 -5.90 15.88
CA VAL A 81 -5.50 -7.14 15.17
C VAL A 81 -6.47 -7.97 16.00
N HIS A 82 -7.29 -8.74 15.29
CA HIS A 82 -8.23 -9.66 15.90
C HIS A 82 -8.48 -10.87 14.98
N GLY A 83 -8.75 -12.03 15.56
CA GLY A 83 -9.02 -13.25 14.82
C GLY A 83 -8.63 -14.50 15.62
N CYS A 84 -9.25 -15.64 15.31
CA CYS A 84 -9.02 -16.91 16.02
C CYS A 84 -9.14 -16.83 17.55
N GLY A 85 -10.04 -15.97 18.06
CA GLY A 85 -10.21 -15.76 19.51
C GLY A 85 -9.09 -14.96 20.18
N GLN A 86 -8.19 -14.37 19.40
CA GLN A 86 -7.05 -13.58 19.88
C GLN A 86 -7.19 -12.13 19.43
N GLN A 87 -6.58 -11.23 20.21
CA GLN A 87 -6.49 -9.81 19.90
C GLN A 87 -5.16 -9.26 20.41
N ALA A 88 -4.58 -8.33 19.66
CA ALA A 88 -3.37 -7.63 20.06
C ALA A 88 -3.30 -6.24 19.45
N ASN A 89 -2.42 -5.41 20.00
CA ASN A 89 -2.14 -4.07 19.49
C ASN A 89 -0.67 -4.02 19.12
N TYR A 90 -0.39 -3.59 17.90
CA TYR A 90 0.97 -3.38 17.39
C TYR A 90 1.21 -1.90 17.23
N ARG A 91 2.44 -1.48 17.54
CA ARG A 91 2.96 -0.15 17.25
C ARG A 91 3.84 -0.25 16.01
N VAL A 92 3.64 0.65 15.07
CA VAL A 92 4.41 0.70 13.81
C VAL A 92 4.98 2.08 13.63
N THR A 93 6.26 2.15 13.34
CA THR A 93 6.96 3.39 13.01
C THR A 93 7.26 3.41 11.52
N CYS A 94 6.80 4.43 10.82
CA CYS A 94 7.09 4.66 9.41
C CYS A 94 7.93 5.92 9.23
N ARG A 95 9.14 5.77 8.68
CA ARG A 95 10.06 6.86 8.36
C ARG A 95 9.74 7.50 7.01
N GLU A 96 10.20 8.72 6.80
CA GLU A 96 10.24 9.35 5.49
C GLU A 96 11.10 8.49 4.53
N GLY A 97 10.56 8.11 3.37
CA GLY A 97 11.15 7.09 2.48
C GLY A 97 10.44 5.73 2.47
N GLY A 98 9.33 5.58 3.20
CA GLY A 98 8.42 4.43 3.08
C GLY A 98 8.80 3.19 3.90
N LEU A 99 9.89 3.26 4.67
CA LEU A 99 10.30 2.18 5.57
C LEU A 99 9.41 2.18 6.82
N CYS A 100 8.57 1.16 6.95
CA CYS A 100 7.76 0.89 8.14
C CYS A 100 8.29 -0.33 8.90
N SER A 101 8.32 -0.26 10.22
CA SER A 101 8.75 -1.36 11.10
C SER A 101 7.87 -1.43 12.34
N ILE A 102 7.59 -2.65 12.82
CA ILE A 102 6.92 -2.87 14.10
C ILE A 102 7.89 -2.46 15.22
N ALA A 103 7.42 -1.61 16.13
CA ALA A 103 8.16 -1.20 17.32
C ALA A 103 7.86 -2.20 18.46
N GLU A 104 8.92 -2.64 19.14
CA GLU A 104 8.85 -3.52 20.32
C GLU A 104 8.16 -2.86 21.53
#